data_AF-A0A3C0IUX1-F1
#
_entry.id   AF-A0A3C0IUX1-F1
#
_cell.length_a   1.000
_cell.length_b   1.000
_cell.length_c   1.000
_cell.angle_alpha   90.00
_cell.angle_beta   90.00
_cell.angle_gamma   90.00
#
_symmetry.space_group_name_H-M   'P 1'
#
loop_
_entity.id
_entity.type
_entity.pdbx_description
1 polymer ?
#
loop_
_entity_poly.entity_id
_entity_poly.type
_entity_poly.pdbx_seq_one_letter_code
_entity_poly.pdbx_strand_id
1 'polypeptide(L)' 'MLLTIENNIITVAISTLGAELQSIYRKDIPLEYLWQGNPQFWGKRSPVLFPIVGGLKEGKYHYAGNSYK' A
#
# COMPACT_ATOMS: atom_id res chain seq x y z
N MET A 1 3.75 -1.15 -13.26
CA MET A 1 4.84 -2.13 -13.42
C MET A 1 5.07 -2.80 -12.07
N LEU A 2 5.38 -4.09 -12.05
CA LEU A 2 5.79 -4.76 -10.81
C LEU A 2 7.31 -4.87 -10.78
N LEU A 3 7.90 -4.49 -9.64
CA LEU A 3 9.29 -4.71 -9.31
C LEU A 3 9.38 -5.86 -8.31
N THR A 4 10.40 -6.70 -8.44
CA THR A 4 10.62 -7.83 -7.55
C THR A 4 11.98 -7.68 -6.87
N ILE A 5 12.01 -7.90 -5.56
CA ILE A 5 13.23 -8.03 -4.76
C ILE A 5 13.14 -9.37 -4.04
N GLU A 6 14.21 -10.16 -4.03
CA GLU A 6 14.19 -11.48 -3.42
C GLU A 6 15.52 -11.86 -2.78
N ASN A 7 15.46 -12.83 -1.87
CA ASN A 7 16.61 -13.55 -1.33
C ASN A 7 16.26 -15.04 -1.18
N ASN A 8 17.09 -15.83 -0.48
CA ASN A 8 16.86 -17.27 -0.30
C ASN A 8 15.61 -17.61 0.53
N ILE A 9 15.06 -16.65 1.29
CA ILE A 9 13.97 -16.87 2.25
C ILE A 9 12.65 -16.34 1.69
N ILE A 10 12.65 -15.13 1.12
CA ILE A 10 11.43 -14.43 0.68
C ILE A 10 11.57 -13.79 -0.70
N THR A 11 10.43 -13.61 -1.37
CA THR A 11 10.24 -12.78 -2.56
C THR A 11 9.22 -11.70 -2.24
N VAL A 12 9.52 -10.45 -2.59
CA VAL A 12 8.64 -9.30 -2.40
C VAL A 12 8.34 -8.68 -3.76
N ALA A 13 7.05 -8.48 -4.05
CA ALA A 13 6.61 -7.78 -5.25
C ALA A 13 6.04 -6.40 -4.87
N ILE A 14 6.45 -5.36 -5.60
CA ILE A 14 6.07 -3.96 -5.35
C ILE A 14 5.52 -3.36 -6.64
N SER A 15 4.36 -2.71 -6.54
CA SER A 15 3.82 -1.91 -7.64
C SER A 15 4.51 -0.57 -7.71
N THR A 16 4.97 -0.17 -8.90
CA THR A 16 5.45 1.21 -9.10
C THR A 16 4.35 2.24 -8.96
N LEU A 17 3.08 1.85 -9.08
CA LEU A 17 1.96 2.71 -8.77
C LEU A 17 1.80 2.78 -7.25
N GLY A 18 1.99 3.96 -6.67
CA GLY A 18 1.86 4.19 -5.24
C GLY A 18 2.93 3.51 -4.38
N ALA A 19 3.99 2.95 -4.99
CA ALA A 19 5.03 2.16 -4.32
C ALA A 19 4.46 1.05 -3.41
N GLU A 20 3.29 0.49 -3.78
CA GLU A 20 2.51 -0.38 -2.90
C GLU A 20 3.04 -1.82 -2.92
N LEU A 21 3.28 -2.42 -1.75
CA LEU A 21 3.60 -3.86 -1.67
C LEU A 21 2.40 -4.67 -2.15
N GLN A 22 2.68 -5.65 -3.00
CA GLN A 22 1.68 -6.54 -3.62
C GLN A 22 1.78 -7.97 -3.10
N SER A 23 2.97 -8.41 -2.68
CA SER A 23 3.21 -9.74 -2.13
C SER A 23 4.44 -9.73 -1.23
N ILE A 24 4.40 -10.51 -0.15
CA ILE A 24 5.53 -10.90 0.69
C ILE A 24 5.44 -12.42 0.84
N TYR A 25 6.08 -13.13 -0.09
CA TYR A 25 5.99 -14.58 -0.18
C TYR A 25 7.21 -15.24 0.44
N ARG A 26 7.00 -16.20 1.34
CA ARG A 26 8.06 -17.02 1.95
C ARG A 26 8.17 -18.37 1.28
N LYS A 27 9.37 -18.70 0.84
CA LYS A 27 9.67 -19.78 -0.12
C LYS A 27 9.66 -21.18 0.50
N ASP A 28 10.10 -21.33 1.75
CA ASP A 28 10.26 -22.62 2.44
C ASP A 28 8.94 -23.20 3.01
N ILE A 29 8.04 -22.34 3.48
CA ILE A 29 6.72 -22.73 4.03
C ILE A 29 5.53 -22.31 3.13
N PRO A 30 5.76 -22.26 1.80
CA PRO A 30 4.97 -21.57 0.77
C PRO A 30 3.84 -20.65 1.28
N LEU A 31 4.19 -19.55 1.95
CA LEU A 31 3.23 -18.67 2.65
C LEU A 31 3.25 -17.26 2.09
N GLU A 32 2.06 -16.75 1.71
CA GLU A 32 1.84 -15.33 1.44
C GLU A 32 1.49 -14.61 2.75
N TYR A 33 2.35 -13.68 3.17
CA TYR A 33 2.13 -12.90 4.38
C TYR A 33 1.22 -11.70 4.18
N LEU A 34 1.20 -11.12 2.97
CA LEU A 34 0.48 -9.88 2.71
C LEU A 34 -0.96 -10.16 2.31
N TRP A 35 -1.89 -9.41 2.90
CA TRP A 35 -3.29 -9.37 2.48
C TRP A 35 -3.42 -9.10 0.97
N GLN A 36 -4.17 -9.95 0.29
CA GLN A 36 -4.26 -9.93 -1.18
C GLN A 36 -5.33 -8.98 -1.74
N GLY A 37 -6.03 -8.23 -0.90
CA GLY A 37 -6.93 -7.16 -1.37
C GLY A 37 -8.32 -7.65 -1.77
N ASN A 38 -8.89 -8.66 -1.10
CA ASN A 38 -10.27 -9.08 -1.42
C ASN A 38 -11.23 -7.89 -1.20
N PRO A 39 -11.88 -7.38 -2.26
CA PRO A 39 -12.70 -6.17 -2.19
C PRO A 39 -13.97 -6.34 -1.36
N GLN A 40 -14.39 -7.57 -1.06
CA GLN A 40 -15.49 -7.84 -0.12
C GLN A 40 -15.17 -7.33 1.29
N PHE A 41 -13.90 -7.30 1.68
CA PHE A 41 -13.46 -6.89 3.01
C PHE A 41 -12.66 -5.59 2.94
N TRP A 42 -11.61 -5.57 2.14
CA TRP A 42 -10.76 -4.40 1.93
C TRP A 42 -9.97 -4.55 0.62
N GLY A 43 -10.30 -3.72 -0.36
CA GLY A 43 -9.73 -3.81 -1.71
C GLY A 43 -8.31 -3.24 -1.85
N LYS A 44 -7.71 -2.71 -0.77
CA LYS A 44 -6.32 -2.23 -0.78
C LYS A 44 -5.41 -3.25 -0.09
N ARG A 45 -4.09 -3.09 -0.21
CA ARG A 45 -3.10 -3.97 0.43
C ARG A 45 -2.26 -3.21 1.43
N SER A 46 -1.35 -2.39 0.94
CA SER A 46 -0.36 -1.69 1.78
C SER A 46 -0.12 -0.27 1.26
N PRO A 47 -1.19 0.55 1.18
CA PRO A 47 -1.08 1.87 0.59
C PRO A 47 -0.10 2.75 1.38
N VAL A 48 0.78 3.46 0.67
CA VAL A 48 1.60 4.52 1.26
C VAL A 48 0.71 5.73 1.54
N LEU A 49 0.75 6.25 2.77
CA LEU A 49 -0.10 7.36 3.20
C LEU A 49 0.72 8.66 3.23
N PHE A 50 0.50 9.51 2.23
CA PHE A 50 1.17 10.79 2.07
C PHE A 50 0.33 11.74 1.19
N PRO A 51 0.34 13.07 1.42
CA PRO A 51 0.96 13.80 2.53
C PRO A 51 0.10 13.84 3.80
N ILE A 52 -1.10 13.26 3.77
CA ILE A 52 -2.06 13.30 4.87
C ILE A 52 -2.42 11.86 5.25
N VAL A 53 -2.48 11.59 6.56
CA VAL A 53 -2.88 10.31 7.11
C VAL A 53 -4.31 10.43 7.65
N GLY A 54 -5.19 9.52 7.24
CA GLY A 54 -6.61 9.53 7.63
C GLY A 54 -7.48 10.45 6.78
N GLY A 55 -8.67 10.79 7.28
CA GLY A 55 -9.62 11.68 6.62
C GLY A 55 -9.57 13.09 7.19
N LEU A 56 -9.73 14.10 6.33
CA LEU A 56 -9.93 15.47 6.76
C LEU A 56 -11.41 15.73 7.04
N LYS A 57 -11.71 16.57 8.05
CA LYS A 57 -13.07 17.07 8.28
C LYS A 57 -13.55 17.78 7.00
N GLU A 58 -14.72 17.37 6.51
CA GLU A 58 -15.31 17.88 5.25
C GLU A 58 -14.38 17.73 4.02
N GLY A 59 -13.37 16.86 4.11
CA GLY A 59 -12.39 16.62 3.06
C GLY A 59 -11.48 17.82 2.78
N LYS A 60 -11.30 18.77 3.71
CA LYS A 60 -10.57 20.01 3.45
C LYS A 60 -9.60 20.39 4.58
N TYR A 61 -8.55 21.10 4.22
CA TYR A 61 -7.71 21.84 5.16
C TYR A 61 -7.54 23.29 4.70
N HIS A 62 -7.10 24.18 5.60
CA HIS A 62 -6.89 25.59 5.31
C HIS A 62 -5.45 25.99 5.55
N TYR A 63 -4.87 26.73 4.61
CA TYR A 63 -3.50 27.25 4.70
C TYR A 63 -3.40 28.61 4.02
N ALA A 64 -2.80 29.59 4.70
CA ALA A 64 -2.62 30.96 4.21
C ALA A 64 -3.92 31.60 3.66
N GLY A 65 -5.05 31.39 4.34
CA GLY A 65 -6.36 31.89 3.92
C GLY A 65 -7.03 31.12 2.78
N ASN A 66 -6.34 30.14 2.19
CA ASN A 66 -6.86 29.30 1.11
C ASN A 66 -7.39 27.96 1.66
N SER A 67 -8.43 27.43 1.02
CA SER A 67 -9.00 26.11 1.29
C SER A 67 -8.51 25.11 0.25
N TYR A 68 -8.08 23.93 0.68
CA TYR A 68 -7.55 22.85 -0.15
C TYR A 68 -8.35 21.58 0.11
N LYS A 69 -8.62 20.82 -0.96
CA LYS A 69 -9.34 19.55 -0.96
C LYS A 69 -8.45 18.45 -1.51
#